data_AF-A0A3P1XV93-F1
#
_entry.id   AF-A0A3P1XV93-F1
#
_cell.length_a   1.000
_cell.length_b   1.000
_cell.length_c   1.000
_cell.angle_alpha   90.00
_cell.angle_beta   90.00
_cell.angle_gamma   90.00
#
_symmetry.space_group_name_H-M   'P 1'
#
loop_
_entity.id
_entity.type
_entity.pdbx_description
1 polymer ?
#
loop_
_entity_poly.entity_id
_entity_poly.type
_entity_poly.pdbx_seq_one_letter_code
_entity_poly.pdbx_strand_id
1 'polypeptide(L)'
;MTTSKPQTARERNRQRIINAAEEVMRDPQQVFSAESVAAAAGVSKRSLFNHFGTLEELRAQVCIAQIDDFVKQFETKLLESAPLNSLDAVLTLIEPHLIDKQFCDAVLHNIVMSETEQLWWQHNAATAPYVYAFGGIAIRLATVLRQIVPSVNAQDRDSFAIIVFSSIRVAAEHWYLSSGKQSDKKRYRSWEEHMGAALERIRTGYGNL
;
A
#
# COMPACT_ATOMS: atom_id res chain seq x y z
N MET A 1 -11.03 -21.31 14.49
CA MET A 1 -11.56 -21.84 13.21
C MET A 1 -12.45 -20.78 12.59
N THR A 2 -11.89 -19.91 11.74
CA THR A 2 -12.66 -18.91 10.98
C THR A 2 -13.07 -19.54 9.65
N THR A 3 -14.34 -19.95 9.58
CA THR A 3 -14.97 -20.43 8.34
C THR A 3 -15.08 -19.26 7.37
N SER A 4 -14.15 -19.17 6.42
CA SER A 4 -14.25 -18.24 5.29
C SER A 4 -15.50 -18.58 4.48
N LYS A 5 -16.42 -17.62 4.36
CA LYS A 5 -17.68 -17.78 3.62
C LYS A 5 -17.33 -18.06 2.15
N PRO A 6 -17.93 -19.07 1.48
CA PRO A 6 -17.59 -19.37 0.10
C PRO A 6 -17.84 -18.14 -0.78
N GLN A 7 -16.81 -17.69 -1.51
CA GLN A 7 -16.92 -16.57 -2.43
C GLN A 7 -18.02 -16.86 -3.45
N THR A 8 -18.86 -15.85 -3.73
CA THR A 8 -19.89 -15.97 -4.78
C THR A 8 -19.24 -15.98 -6.16
N ALA A 9 -19.94 -16.48 -7.18
CA ALA A 9 -19.47 -16.39 -8.57
C ALA A 9 -19.24 -14.94 -9.01
N ARG A 10 -20.03 -14.00 -8.47
CA ARG A 10 -19.87 -12.56 -8.69
C ARG A 10 -18.55 -12.04 -8.11
N GLU A 11 -18.18 -12.48 -6.92
CA GLU A 11 -16.92 -12.09 -6.26
C GLU A 11 -15.70 -12.62 -7.01
N ARG A 12 -15.75 -13.88 -7.45
CA ARG A 12 -14.68 -14.47 -8.27
C ARG A 12 -14.50 -13.74 -9.59
N ASN A 13 -15.59 -13.39 -10.27
CA ASN A 13 -15.52 -12.61 -11.51
C ASN A 13 -14.97 -11.21 -11.28
N ARG A 14 -15.36 -10.57 -10.17
CA ARG A 14 -14.82 -9.26 -9.78
C ARG A 14 -13.30 -9.34 -9.55
N GLN A 15 -12.82 -10.34 -8.81
CA GLN A 15 -11.39 -10.53 -8.58
C GLN A 15 -10.61 -10.85 -9.87
N ARG A 16 -11.17 -11.67 -10.76
CA ARG A 16 -10.56 -11.96 -12.06
C ARG A 16 -10.33 -10.69 -12.89
N ILE A 17 -11.29 -9.77 -12.87
CA ILE A 17 -11.16 -8.48 -13.56
C ILE A 17 -10.06 -7.64 -12.91
N ILE A 18 -9.97 -7.59 -11.57
CA ILE A 18 -8.91 -6.86 -10.86
C ILE A 18 -7.53 -7.41 -11.24
N ASN A 19 -7.35 -8.72 -11.22
CA ASN A 19 -6.06 -9.34 -11.57
C ASN A 19 -5.66 -9.03 -13.02
N ALA A 20 -6.61 -9.13 -13.97
CA ALA A 20 -6.35 -8.77 -15.36
C ALA A 20 -6.03 -7.29 -15.54
N ALA A 21 -6.74 -6.40 -14.82
CA ALA A 21 -6.45 -4.97 -14.83
C ALA A 21 -5.06 -4.66 -14.26
N GLU A 22 -4.64 -5.39 -13.22
CA GLU A 22 -3.29 -5.28 -12.67
C GLU A 22 -2.20 -5.68 -13.67
N GLU A 23 -2.41 -6.76 -14.43
CA GLU A 23 -1.49 -7.19 -15.49
C GLU A 23 -1.36 -6.13 -16.58
N VAL A 24 -2.48 -5.54 -17.02
CA VAL A 24 -2.50 -4.43 -17.99
C VAL A 24 -1.73 -3.21 -17.43
N MET A 25 -1.89 -2.89 -16.14
CA MET A 25 -1.20 -1.76 -15.49
C MET A 25 0.30 -1.99 -15.32
N ARG A 26 0.74 -3.24 -15.20
CA ARG A 26 2.16 -3.60 -15.08
C ARG A 26 2.90 -3.57 -16.42
N ASP A 27 2.19 -3.69 -17.54
CA ASP A 27 2.79 -3.67 -18.88
C ASP A 27 2.92 -2.22 -19.41
N PRO A 28 4.14 -1.65 -19.48
CA PRO A 28 4.33 -0.28 -19.95
C PRO A 28 3.97 -0.08 -21.44
N GLN A 29 3.81 -1.16 -22.21
CA GLN A 29 3.39 -1.10 -23.61
C GLN A 29 1.86 -1.07 -23.77
N GLN A 30 1.11 -1.38 -22.72
CA GLN A 30 -0.34 -1.41 -22.77
C GLN A 30 -0.96 -0.11 -22.28
N VAL A 31 -1.92 0.38 -23.06
CA VAL A 31 -2.80 1.45 -22.60
C VAL A 31 -3.84 0.86 -21.67
N PHE A 32 -3.93 1.39 -20.45
CA PHE A 32 -4.99 1.02 -19.53
C PHE A 32 -6.34 1.59 -20.02
N SER A 33 -7.17 0.73 -20.61
CA SER A 33 -8.48 1.08 -21.16
C SER A 33 -9.50 -0.02 -20.88
N ALA A 34 -10.79 0.31 -21.04
CA ALA A 34 -11.86 -0.68 -20.89
C ALA A 34 -11.71 -1.82 -21.92
N GLU A 35 -11.21 -1.54 -23.11
CA GLU A 35 -10.91 -2.52 -24.16
C GLU A 35 -9.83 -3.51 -23.71
N SER A 36 -8.66 -3.01 -23.28
CA SER A 36 -7.52 -3.85 -22.92
C SER A 36 -7.83 -4.71 -21.71
N VAL A 37 -8.47 -4.15 -20.69
CA VAL A 37 -8.86 -4.88 -19.48
C VAL A 37 -9.93 -5.93 -19.78
N ALA A 38 -10.96 -5.60 -20.56
CA ALA A 38 -12.00 -6.57 -20.91
C ALA A 38 -11.42 -7.75 -21.72
N ALA A 39 -10.51 -7.47 -22.65
CA ALA A 39 -9.79 -8.49 -23.41
C ALA A 39 -8.94 -9.38 -22.51
N ALA A 40 -8.12 -8.79 -21.62
CA ALA A 40 -7.29 -9.53 -20.67
C ALA A 40 -8.11 -10.40 -19.70
N ALA A 41 -9.25 -9.89 -19.22
CA ALA A 41 -10.14 -10.62 -18.31
C ALA A 41 -11.00 -11.70 -19.00
N GLY A 42 -11.08 -11.69 -20.34
CA GLY A 42 -11.97 -12.55 -21.11
C GLY A 42 -13.46 -12.23 -20.90
N VAL A 43 -13.80 -10.95 -20.75
CA VAL A 43 -15.17 -10.47 -20.53
C VAL A 43 -15.57 -9.40 -21.55
N SER A 44 -16.86 -9.07 -21.64
CA SER A 44 -17.31 -7.92 -22.43
C SER A 44 -17.14 -6.61 -21.66
N LYS A 45 -17.01 -5.47 -22.35
CA LYS A 45 -17.03 -4.13 -21.71
C LYS A 45 -18.29 -3.91 -20.87
N ARG A 46 -19.44 -4.41 -21.34
CA ARG A 46 -20.69 -4.35 -20.57
C ARG A 46 -20.57 -5.11 -19.25
N SER A 47 -19.98 -6.30 -19.29
CA SER A 47 -19.73 -7.07 -18.07
C SER A 47 -18.75 -6.36 -17.14
N LEU A 48 -17.68 -5.76 -17.68
CA LEU A 48 -16.73 -4.94 -16.92
C LEU A 48 -17.46 -3.83 -16.16
N PHE A 49 -18.26 -3.02 -16.87
CA PHE A 49 -18.99 -1.89 -16.29
C PHE A 49 -20.17 -2.29 -15.37
N ASN A 50 -20.64 -3.54 -15.45
CA ASN A 50 -21.58 -4.08 -14.45
C ASN A 50 -20.91 -4.34 -13.08
N HIS A 51 -19.59 -4.53 -13.07
CA HIS A 51 -18.82 -4.77 -11.84
C HIS A 51 -18.18 -3.49 -11.29
N PHE A 52 -17.80 -2.55 -12.16
CA PHE A 52 -17.12 -1.30 -11.82
C PHE A 52 -17.82 -0.16 -12.55
N GLY A 53 -18.29 0.85 -11.82
CA GLY A 53 -19.03 1.98 -12.39
C GLY A 53 -18.20 2.81 -13.37
N THR A 54 -16.88 2.89 -13.16
CA THR A 54 -15.95 3.58 -14.06
C THR A 54 -14.60 2.86 -14.16
N LEU A 55 -13.78 3.28 -15.13
CA LEU A 55 -12.42 2.78 -15.29
C LEU A 55 -11.50 3.26 -14.15
N GLU A 56 -11.76 4.45 -13.62
CA GLU A 56 -11.08 5.04 -12.47
C GLU A 56 -11.40 4.27 -11.18
N GLU A 57 -12.67 3.86 -10.99
CA GLU A 57 -13.04 2.97 -9.88
C GLU A 57 -12.27 1.66 -9.96
N LEU A 58 -12.19 1.04 -11.15
CA LEU A 58 -11.40 -0.18 -11.33
C LEU A 58 -9.92 0.04 -11.03
N ARG A 59 -9.33 1.13 -11.52
CA ARG A 59 -7.94 1.49 -11.24
C ARG A 59 -7.68 1.64 -9.74
N ALA A 60 -8.57 2.33 -9.03
CA ALA A 60 -8.47 2.49 -7.58
C ALA A 60 -8.55 1.14 -6.85
N GLN A 61 -9.42 0.23 -7.30
CA GLN A 61 -9.54 -1.13 -6.73
C GLN A 61 -8.29 -1.98 -6.97
N VAL A 62 -7.63 -1.84 -8.13
CA VAL A 62 -6.34 -2.49 -8.39
C VAL A 62 -5.27 -1.97 -7.43
N CYS A 63 -5.18 -0.65 -7.26
CA CYS A 63 -4.21 -0.04 -6.34
C CYS A 63 -4.44 -0.51 -4.89
N ILE A 64 -5.69 -0.56 -4.44
CA ILE A 64 -6.07 -1.09 -3.12
C ILE A 64 -5.62 -2.55 -2.97
N ALA A 65 -5.86 -3.39 -3.99
CA ALA A 65 -5.45 -4.80 -3.95
C ALA A 65 -3.92 -4.95 -3.86
N GLN A 66 -3.16 -4.15 -4.61
CA GLN A 66 -1.70 -4.15 -4.55
C GLN A 66 -1.17 -3.74 -3.18
N ILE A 67 -1.75 -2.69 -2.59
CA ILE A 67 -1.42 -2.26 -1.23
C ILE A 67 -1.75 -3.37 -0.23
N ASP A 68 -2.93 -3.99 -0.34
CA ASP A 68 -3.36 -5.05 0.56
C ASP A 68 -2.42 -6.27 0.50
N ASP A 69 -2.02 -6.68 -0.70
CA ASP A 69 -1.07 -7.78 -0.91
C ASP A 69 0.32 -7.44 -0.37
N PHE A 70 0.77 -6.20 -0.55
CA PHE A 70 2.02 -5.73 0.04
C PHE A 70 1.97 -5.76 1.58
N VAL A 71 0.88 -5.24 2.17
CA VAL A 71 0.71 -5.27 3.63
C VAL A 71 0.63 -6.70 4.16
N LYS A 72 -0.08 -7.61 3.49
CA LYS A 72 -0.13 -9.04 3.87
C LYS A 72 1.25 -9.70 3.88
N GLN A 73 2.10 -9.37 2.90
CA GLN A 73 3.48 -9.88 2.86
C GLN A 73 4.29 -9.38 4.07
N PHE A 74 4.11 -8.11 4.45
CA PHE A 74 4.74 -7.55 5.65
C PHE A 74 4.22 -8.21 6.94
N GLU A 75 2.90 -8.35 7.08
CA GLU A 75 2.28 -9.00 8.24
C GLU A 75 2.80 -10.44 8.40
N THR A 76 2.89 -11.18 7.30
CA THR A 76 3.40 -12.56 7.30
C THR A 76 4.84 -12.61 7.84
N LYS A 77 5.74 -11.78 7.29
CA LYS A 77 7.13 -11.72 7.74
C LYS A 77 7.27 -11.32 9.21
N LEU A 78 6.45 -10.37 9.66
CA LEU A 78 6.43 -9.93 11.05
C LEU A 78 5.99 -11.07 11.98
N LEU A 79 4.91 -11.77 11.63
CA LEU A 79 4.40 -12.91 12.39
C LEU A 79 5.39 -14.08 12.45
N GLU A 80 6.09 -14.36 11.35
CA GLU A 80 7.14 -15.38 11.27
C GLU A 80 8.36 -15.04 12.14
N SER A 81 8.59 -13.75 12.40
CA SER A 81 9.70 -13.25 13.22
C SER A 81 9.37 -13.17 14.72
N ALA A 82 8.18 -13.59 15.13
CA ALA A 82 7.74 -13.54 16.52
C ALA A 82 8.44 -14.59 17.41
N PRO A 83 8.67 -14.30 18.70
CA PRO A 83 8.45 -13.02 19.37
C PRO A 83 9.65 -12.06 19.19
N LEU A 84 9.35 -10.77 19.13
CA LEU A 84 10.31 -9.68 19.20
C LEU A 84 10.25 -9.04 20.60
N ASN A 85 11.38 -8.48 21.04
CA ASN A 85 11.55 -7.96 22.40
C ASN A 85 11.34 -6.44 22.53
N SER A 86 11.33 -5.69 21.41
CA SER A 86 11.18 -4.24 21.40
C SER A 86 10.52 -3.73 20.10
N LEU A 87 10.05 -2.48 20.12
CA LEU A 87 9.57 -1.78 18.91
C LEU A 87 10.71 -1.41 17.96
N ASP A 88 11.92 -1.20 18.50
CA ASP A 88 13.11 -0.98 17.66
C ASP A 88 13.45 -2.23 16.83
N ALA A 89 13.34 -3.42 17.42
CA ALA A 89 13.51 -4.68 16.69
C ALA A 89 12.51 -4.82 15.53
N VAL A 90 11.29 -4.28 15.68
CA VAL A 90 10.32 -4.18 14.58
C VAL A 90 10.82 -3.23 13.49
N LEU A 91 11.32 -2.05 13.85
CA LEU A 91 11.89 -1.09 12.86
C LEU A 91 13.06 -1.71 12.10
N THR A 92 13.99 -2.36 12.80
CA THR A 92 15.13 -3.05 12.19
C THR A 92 14.67 -4.14 11.21
N LEU A 93 13.60 -4.86 11.52
CA LEU A 93 13.06 -5.90 10.66
C LEU A 93 12.38 -5.34 9.40
N ILE A 94 11.62 -4.25 9.52
CA ILE A 94 10.85 -3.70 8.38
C ILE A 94 11.67 -2.74 7.52
N GLU A 95 12.69 -2.07 8.06
CA GLU A 95 13.46 -1.04 7.37
C GLU A 95 14.02 -1.50 6.02
N PRO A 96 14.69 -2.67 5.89
CA PRO A 96 15.20 -3.14 4.61
C PRO A 96 14.12 -3.25 3.54
N HIS A 97 12.87 -3.56 3.92
CA HIS A 97 11.75 -3.66 3.00
C HIS A 97 11.12 -2.30 2.66
N LEU A 98 11.21 -1.33 3.57
CA LEU A 98 10.70 0.02 3.35
C LEU A 98 11.68 0.89 2.52
N ILE A 99 12.97 0.60 2.54
CA ILE A 99 13.94 1.33 1.71
C ILE A 99 14.15 0.67 0.34
N ASP A 100 13.68 -0.57 0.15
CA ASP A 100 13.90 -1.33 -1.08
C ASP A 100 13.23 -0.72 -2.31
N LYS A 101 13.85 -0.97 -3.46
CA LYS A 101 13.40 -0.54 -4.79
C LYS A 101 11.96 -0.98 -5.08
N GLN A 102 11.59 -2.22 -4.73
CA GLN A 102 10.25 -2.75 -5.01
C GLN A 102 9.17 -1.95 -4.29
N PHE A 103 9.43 -1.56 -3.03
CA PHE A 103 8.49 -0.73 -2.29
C PHE A 103 8.49 0.71 -2.79
N CYS A 104 9.64 1.26 -3.15
CA CYS A 104 9.71 2.57 -3.83
C CYS A 104 8.84 2.59 -5.10
N ASP A 105 8.93 1.56 -5.94
CA ASP A 105 8.16 1.46 -7.19
C ASP A 105 6.65 1.30 -6.89
N ALA A 106 6.29 0.52 -5.87
CA ALA A 106 4.90 0.37 -5.44
C ALA A 106 4.32 1.69 -4.92
N VAL A 107 5.06 2.41 -4.07
CA VAL A 107 4.66 3.74 -3.56
C VAL A 107 4.56 4.76 -4.69
N LEU A 108 5.54 4.80 -5.59
CA LEU A 108 5.52 5.69 -6.75
C LEU A 108 4.30 5.43 -7.63
N HIS A 109 4.03 4.16 -7.94
CA HIS A 109 2.87 3.76 -8.74
C HIS A 109 1.58 4.28 -8.10
N ASN A 110 1.40 4.04 -6.80
CA ASN A 110 0.23 4.50 -6.05
C ASN A 110 0.13 6.04 -5.97
N ILE A 111 1.24 6.75 -5.75
CA ILE A 111 1.26 8.22 -5.71
C ILE A 111 0.95 8.81 -7.09
N VAL A 112 1.63 8.37 -8.15
CA VAL A 112 1.38 8.86 -9.52
C VAL A 112 -0.04 8.57 -9.96
N MET A 113 -0.57 7.37 -9.68
CA MET A 113 -1.97 7.03 -9.98
C MET A 113 -2.96 7.90 -9.19
N SER A 114 -2.57 8.37 -8.00
CA SER A 114 -3.37 9.32 -7.21
C SER A 114 -3.14 10.80 -7.55
N GLU A 115 -2.07 11.16 -8.28
CA GLU A 115 -1.83 12.50 -8.82
C GLU A 115 -2.53 12.74 -10.17
N THR A 116 -2.84 11.68 -10.92
CA THR A 116 -3.49 11.81 -12.23
C THR A 116 -4.91 12.38 -12.18
N GLU A 117 -5.46 12.63 -11.00
CA GLU A 117 -6.53 13.60 -10.78
C GLU A 117 -6.48 14.08 -9.33
N GLN A 118 -7.19 15.16 -9.05
CA GLN A 118 -7.27 15.95 -7.83
C GLN A 118 -7.81 15.16 -6.59
N LEU A 119 -7.34 13.94 -6.34
CA LEU A 119 -7.99 12.90 -5.54
C LEU A 119 -7.58 12.88 -4.06
N TRP A 120 -6.46 13.51 -3.70
CA TRP A 120 -6.03 13.58 -2.29
C TRP A 120 -6.93 14.50 -1.45
N TRP A 121 -7.66 15.42 -2.11
CA TRP A 121 -8.50 16.43 -1.46
C TRP A 121 -9.97 16.38 -1.90
N GLN A 122 -10.27 15.79 -3.06
CA GLN A 122 -11.65 15.53 -3.48
C GLN A 122 -12.10 14.19 -2.90
N HIS A 123 -12.70 14.25 -1.71
CA HIS A 123 -13.51 13.16 -1.16
C HIS A 123 -14.75 12.95 -2.04
N ASN A 124 -14.58 12.32 -3.21
CA ASN A 124 -15.69 11.83 -3.99
C ASN A 124 -15.92 10.33 -3.71
N ALA A 125 -17.09 9.82 -4.06
CA ALA A 125 -17.45 8.43 -3.77
C ALA A 125 -16.49 7.39 -4.37
N ALA A 126 -15.77 7.76 -5.45
CA ALA A 126 -14.84 6.86 -6.12
C ALA A 126 -13.51 6.68 -5.36
N THR A 127 -13.08 7.67 -4.57
CA THR A 127 -11.81 7.61 -3.82
C THR A 127 -11.97 7.28 -2.34
N ALA A 128 -13.18 7.34 -1.81
CA ALA A 128 -13.46 6.97 -0.42
C ALA A 128 -12.91 5.58 -0.03
N PRO A 129 -13.05 4.51 -0.85
CA PRO A 129 -12.47 3.20 -0.54
C PRO A 129 -10.94 3.23 -0.38
N TYR A 130 -10.26 4.11 -1.12
CA TYR A 130 -8.81 4.27 -1.07
C TYR A 130 -8.38 4.87 0.28
N VAL A 131 -9.07 5.92 0.74
CA VAL A 131 -8.84 6.53 2.06
C VAL A 131 -9.07 5.52 3.18
N TYR A 132 -10.13 4.71 3.09
CA TYR A 132 -10.41 3.67 4.08
C TYR A 132 -9.35 2.57 4.09
N ALA A 133 -8.86 2.13 2.92
CA ALA A 133 -7.80 1.15 2.82
C ALA A 133 -6.53 1.62 3.53
N PHE A 134 -6.09 2.85 3.28
CA PHE A 134 -4.93 3.45 3.95
C PHE A 134 -5.15 3.62 5.47
N GLY A 135 -6.32 4.10 5.89
CA GLY A 135 -6.66 4.21 7.32
C GLY A 135 -6.61 2.88 8.06
N GLY A 136 -6.90 1.76 7.38
CA GLY A 136 -6.84 0.41 7.95
C GLY A 136 -5.43 -0.14 8.19
N ILE A 137 -4.40 0.39 7.52
CA ILE A 137 -3.03 -0.17 7.57
C ILE A 137 -2.43 -0.05 8.98
N ALA A 138 -2.58 1.09 9.64
CA ALA A 138 -2.09 1.28 11.01
C ALA A 138 -2.77 0.32 12.00
N ILE A 139 -4.08 0.07 11.84
CA ILE A 139 -4.86 -0.84 12.69
C ILE A 139 -4.38 -2.29 12.51
N ARG A 140 -4.11 -2.67 11.26
CA ARG A 140 -3.55 -3.97 10.90
C ARG A 140 -2.18 -4.19 11.52
N LEU A 141 -1.28 -3.22 11.37
CA LEU A 141 0.04 -3.24 12.02
C LEU A 141 -0.10 -3.36 13.55
N ALA A 142 -0.95 -2.55 14.19
CA ALA A 142 -1.20 -2.65 15.63
C ALA A 142 -1.69 -4.06 16.06
N THR A 143 -2.53 -4.69 15.23
CA THR A 143 -3.00 -6.06 15.48
C THR A 143 -1.88 -7.09 15.42
N VAL A 144 -0.96 -6.96 14.46
CA VAL A 144 0.24 -7.81 14.37
C VAL A 144 1.17 -7.55 15.54
N LEU A 145 1.43 -6.29 15.90
CA LEU A 145 2.31 -5.91 17.00
C LEU A 145 1.90 -6.54 18.34
N ARG A 146 0.60 -6.68 18.59
CA ARG A 146 0.09 -7.35 19.81
C ARG A 146 0.52 -8.82 19.91
N GLN A 147 0.71 -9.49 18.78
CA GLN A 147 1.13 -10.89 18.73
C GLN A 147 2.64 -11.02 18.81
N ILE A 148 3.38 -10.13 18.14
CA ILE A 148 4.83 -10.28 17.99
C ILE A 148 5.63 -9.56 19.08
N VAL A 149 5.10 -8.48 19.70
CA VAL A 149 5.78 -7.75 20.79
C VAL A 149 4.91 -7.72 22.06
N PRO A 150 4.63 -8.87 22.70
CA PRO A 150 3.72 -8.93 23.85
C PRO A 150 4.25 -8.19 25.09
N SER A 151 5.58 -8.00 25.19
CA SER A 151 6.26 -7.36 26.32
C SER A 151 6.02 -5.84 26.42
N VAL A 152 5.74 -5.17 25.30
CA VAL A 152 5.45 -3.73 25.26
C VAL A 152 4.00 -3.50 25.69
N ASN A 153 3.67 -2.37 26.32
CA ASN A 153 2.28 -2.10 26.68
C ASN A 153 1.42 -1.82 25.43
N ALA A 154 0.10 -1.97 25.56
CA ALA A 154 -0.81 -1.85 24.41
C ALA A 154 -0.86 -0.46 23.80
N GLN A 155 -0.81 0.59 24.62
CA GLN A 155 -0.85 1.97 24.16
C GLN A 155 0.37 2.32 23.30
N ASP A 156 1.56 1.89 23.71
CA ASP A 156 2.80 2.15 22.98
C ASP A 156 2.83 1.42 21.64
N ARG A 157 2.35 0.17 21.58
CA ARG A 157 2.22 -0.57 20.31
C ARG A 157 1.26 0.12 19.34
N ASP A 158 0.08 0.50 19.82
CA ASP A 158 -0.95 1.10 18.98
C ASP A 158 -0.49 2.49 18.48
N SER A 159 0.15 3.28 19.35
CA SER A 159 0.74 4.58 18.97
C SER A 159 1.88 4.42 17.98
N PHE A 160 2.77 3.46 18.20
CA PHE A 160 3.88 3.16 17.31
C PHE A 160 3.39 2.79 15.90
N ALA A 161 2.34 1.97 15.77
CA ALA A 161 1.77 1.62 14.48
C ALA A 161 1.27 2.85 13.71
N ILE A 162 0.60 3.79 14.40
CA ILE A 162 0.12 5.04 13.80
C ILE A 162 1.28 5.95 13.39
N ILE A 163 2.30 6.07 14.24
CA ILE A 163 3.49 6.87 13.98
C ILE A 163 4.25 6.33 12.77
N VAL A 164 4.53 5.02 12.72
CA VAL A 164 5.22 4.39 11.57
C VAL A 164 4.47 4.64 10.27
N PHE A 165 3.16 4.37 10.25
CA PHE A 165 2.36 4.59 9.06
C PHE A 165 2.37 6.06 8.62
N SER A 166 2.19 6.99 9.56
CA SER A 166 2.16 8.43 9.26
C SER A 166 3.52 8.93 8.76
N SER A 167 4.61 8.47 9.36
CA SER A 167 5.98 8.81 8.97
C SER A 167 6.32 8.32 7.56
N ILE A 168 5.94 7.08 7.21
CA ILE A 168 6.11 6.53 5.85
C ILE A 168 5.35 7.40 4.84
N ARG A 169 4.09 7.74 5.14
CA ARG A 169 3.25 8.58 4.26
C ARG A 169 3.87 9.95 4.02
N VAL A 170 4.29 10.63 5.09
CA VAL A 170 4.92 11.96 5.00
C VAL A 170 6.25 11.88 4.23
N ALA A 171 7.09 10.88 4.51
CA ALA A 171 8.35 10.69 3.81
C ALA A 171 8.14 10.49 2.30
N ALA A 172 7.17 9.66 1.93
CA ALA A 172 6.81 9.41 0.54
C ALA A 172 6.29 10.66 -0.17
N GLU A 173 5.45 11.47 0.48
CA GLU A 173 4.94 12.73 -0.05
C GLU A 173 6.07 13.74 -0.33
N HIS A 174 6.96 13.96 0.66
CA HIS A 174 8.10 14.87 0.51
C HIS A 174 9.12 14.38 -0.52
N TRP A 175 9.39 13.07 -0.54
CA TRP A 175 10.25 12.46 -1.54
C TRP A 175 9.70 12.70 -2.95
N TYR A 176 8.40 12.44 -3.14
CA TYR A 176 7.77 12.57 -4.44
C TYR A 176 7.81 14.00 -4.98
N LEU A 177 7.47 14.98 -4.12
CA LEU A 177 7.47 16.41 -4.47
C LEU A 177 8.88 16.94 -4.77
N SER A 178 9.92 16.40 -4.13
CA SER A 178 11.30 16.87 -4.29
C SER A 178 12.08 16.17 -5.41
N SER A 179 11.93 14.86 -5.54
CA SER A 179 12.88 14.02 -6.28
C SER A 179 12.29 12.76 -6.90
N GLY A 180 11.06 12.37 -6.55
CA GLY A 180 10.40 11.17 -7.10
C GLY A 180 10.20 11.20 -8.63
N LYS A 181 10.21 12.40 -9.23
CA LYS A 181 10.09 12.62 -10.69
C LYS A 181 11.43 12.52 -11.46
N GLN A 182 12.54 12.25 -10.76
CA GLN A 182 13.87 12.16 -11.36
C GLN A 182 14.13 10.80 -12.03
N SER A 183 15.28 10.65 -12.68
CA SER A 183 15.73 9.38 -13.26
C SER A 183 15.87 8.29 -12.22
N ASP A 184 15.64 7.04 -12.64
CA ASP A 184 15.62 5.84 -11.78
C ASP A 184 16.72 5.81 -10.71
N LYS A 185 18.00 5.96 -11.08
CA LYS A 185 19.10 5.89 -10.09
C LYS A 185 19.06 6.99 -9.04
N LYS A 186 18.71 8.22 -9.42
CA LYS A 186 18.63 9.35 -8.49
C LYS A 186 17.38 9.24 -7.61
N ARG A 187 16.29 8.76 -8.20
CA ARG A 187 15.00 8.50 -7.54
C ARG A 187 15.14 7.50 -6.39
N TYR A 188 15.82 6.37 -6.60
CA TYR A 188 15.96 5.35 -5.54
C TYR A 188 16.89 5.79 -4.42
N ARG A 189 17.99 6.48 -4.75
CA ARG A 189 18.86 7.04 -3.69
C ARG A 189 18.11 8.04 -2.83
N SER A 190 17.36 8.95 -3.44
CA SER A 190 16.59 9.92 -2.67
C SER A 190 15.46 9.25 -1.88
N TRP A 191 14.90 8.15 -2.36
CA TRP A 191 13.93 7.33 -1.61
C TRP A 191 14.54 6.77 -0.33
N GLU A 192 15.68 6.09 -0.45
CA GLU A 192 16.43 5.54 0.69
C GLU A 192 16.74 6.61 1.72
N GLU A 193 17.18 7.80 1.28
CA GLU A 193 17.46 8.95 2.15
C GLU A 193 16.22 9.44 2.91
N HIS A 194 15.08 9.62 2.23
CA HIS A 194 13.85 10.11 2.87
C HIS A 194 13.26 9.07 3.84
N MET A 195 13.20 7.81 3.43
CA MET A 195 12.62 6.74 4.23
C MET A 195 13.51 6.39 5.43
N GLY A 196 14.83 6.29 5.22
CA GLY A 196 15.79 6.08 6.30
C GLY A 196 15.75 7.21 7.33
N ALA A 197 15.71 8.47 6.89
CA ALA A 197 15.57 9.61 7.79
C ALA A 197 14.24 9.63 8.55
N ALA A 198 13.15 9.10 7.97
CA ALA A 198 11.88 8.99 8.66
C ALA A 198 11.92 7.91 9.75
N LEU A 199 12.47 6.73 9.45
CA LEU A 199 12.62 5.63 10.40
C LEU A 199 13.57 6.00 11.55
N GLU A 200 14.66 6.70 11.25
CA GLU A 200 15.61 7.16 12.26
C GLU A 200 14.99 8.16 13.25
N ARG A 201 14.10 9.05 12.77
CA ARG A 201 13.33 9.95 13.64
C ARG A 201 12.36 9.21 14.56
N ILE A 202 11.83 8.08 14.12
CA ILE A 202 11.00 7.23 14.99
C ILE A 202 11.87 6.60 16.09
N ARG A 203 13.08 6.13 15.76
CA ARG A 203 14.01 5.52 16.73
C ARG A 203 14.47 6.50 17.79
N THR A 204 14.93 7.67 17.35
CA THR A 204 15.59 8.67 18.21
C THR A 204 14.61 9.67 18.82
N GLY A 205 13.39 9.72 18.31
CA GLY A 205 12.42 10.78 18.62
C GLY A 205 12.79 12.13 17.98
N TYR A 206 11.93 13.13 18.20
CA TYR A 206 12.14 14.50 17.69
C TYR A 206 12.98 15.38 18.62
N GLY A 207 13.52 14.84 19.71
CA GLY A 207 14.23 15.62 20.75
C GLY A 207 15.60 16.15 20.35
N ASN A 208 16.14 15.70 19.22
CA ASN A 208 17.46 16.10 18.70
C ASN A 208 17.39 17.07 17.50
N LEU A 209 16.25 17.72 17.29
CA LEU A 209 16.04 18.74 16.25
C LEU A 209 16.33 20.16 16.75
#